data_AF-A0A920SDT8-F1
#
_entry.id   AF-A0A920SDT8-F1
#
_cell.length_a   1.000
_cell.length_b   1.000
_cell.length_c   1.000
_cell.angle_alpha   90.00
_cell.angle_beta   90.00
_cell.angle_gamma   90.00
#
_symmetry.space_group_name_H-M   'P 1'
#
loop_
_entity.id
_entity.type
_entity.pdbx_description
1 polymer ?
#
loop_
_entity_poly.entity_id
_entity_poly.type
_entity_poly.pdbx_seq_one_letter_code
_entity_poly.pdbx_strand_id
1 'polypeptide(L)'
;MSRQSVDQPVQTGIKAVDSMIPIGRGQRELIIGDRSTGKTAIGLDTIINQKGGDLICIYVAIGQKQGKVAQVVGSLEAAGLWNTPS
;
A
#
# COMPACT_ATOMS: atom_id res chain seq x y z
N MET A 1 -0.51 19.63 -21.43
CA MET A 1 0.28 18.38 -21.35
C MET A 1 1.19 18.52 -20.14
N SER A 2 1.17 17.63 -19.16
CA SER A 2 1.94 16.39 -19.27
C SER A 2 1.43 15.31 -18.31
N ARG A 3 0.66 14.35 -18.84
CA ARG A 3 0.73 12.98 -18.31
C ARG A 3 1.76 12.26 -19.17
N GLN A 4 2.77 11.67 -18.55
CA GLN A 4 3.70 10.77 -19.23
C GLN A 4 3.15 9.35 -19.15
N SER A 5 3.55 8.51 -20.11
CA SER A 5 3.21 7.08 -20.04
C SER A 5 3.86 6.47 -18.81
N VAL A 6 3.13 5.57 -18.17
CA VAL A 6 3.62 4.77 -17.06
C VAL A 6 4.66 3.77 -17.60
N ASP A 7 5.88 3.80 -17.10
CA ASP A 7 7.00 2.98 -17.58
C ASP A 7 7.73 2.21 -16.46
N GLN A 8 7.60 2.65 -15.20
CA GLN A 8 8.25 2.02 -14.04
C GLN A 8 7.26 1.15 -13.25
N PRO A 9 7.58 -0.11 -12.92
CA PRO A 9 6.69 -0.98 -12.13
C PRO A 9 6.66 -0.58 -10.65
N VAL A 10 5.55 -0.90 -9.98
CA VAL A 10 5.38 -0.87 -8.52
C VAL A 10 5.11 -2.31 -8.09
N GLN A 11 6.06 -2.90 -7.35
CA GLN A 11 5.95 -4.29 -6.90
C GLN A 11 5.14 -4.36 -5.60
N THR A 12 4.01 -5.03 -5.59
CA THR A 12 3.19 -5.19 -4.38
C THR A 12 3.76 -6.20 -3.38
N GLY A 13 4.62 -7.11 -3.85
CA GLY A 13 5.11 -8.25 -3.07
C GLY A 13 4.12 -9.41 -3.04
N ILE A 14 2.94 -9.25 -3.65
CA ILE A 14 1.93 -10.29 -3.78
C ILE A 14 2.07 -10.90 -5.16
N LYS A 15 2.66 -12.10 -5.23
CA LYS A 15 2.96 -12.80 -6.49
C LYS A 15 1.80 -12.82 -7.47
N ALA A 16 0.59 -13.12 -6.99
CA ALA A 16 -0.61 -13.20 -7.82
C ALA A 16 -0.95 -11.84 -8.46
N VAL A 17 -0.77 -10.72 -7.73
CA VAL A 17 -1.01 -9.37 -8.25
C VAL A 17 0.13 -9.00 -9.21
N ASP A 18 1.38 -9.12 -8.77
CA ASP A 18 2.55 -8.71 -9.56
C ASP A 18 2.66 -9.48 -10.89
N SER A 19 2.16 -10.72 -10.96
CA SER A 19 2.17 -11.51 -12.19
C SER A 19 0.96 -11.28 -13.10
N MET A 20 -0.25 -11.21 -12.52
CA MET A 20 -1.49 -11.19 -13.33
C MET A 20 -2.00 -9.78 -13.60
N ILE A 21 -1.72 -8.84 -12.70
CA ILE A 21 -2.22 -7.46 -12.71
C ILE A 21 -1.05 -6.53 -12.34
N PRO A 22 -0.04 -6.38 -13.20
CA PRO A 22 1.10 -5.52 -12.90
C PRO A 22 0.64 -4.07 -12.75
N ILE A 23 1.15 -3.40 -11.71
CA ILE A 23 0.85 -2.00 -11.40
C ILE A 23 2.08 -1.15 -11.75
N GLY A 24 1.89 -0.04 -12.46
CA GLY A 24 2.97 0.90 -12.75
C GLY A 24 2.86 2.24 -12.02
N ARG A 25 3.96 2.99 -11.94
CA ARG A 25 4.05 4.30 -11.28
C ARG A 25 3.16 5.32 -11.99
N GLY A 26 2.21 5.90 -11.25
CA GLY A 26 1.23 6.84 -11.79
C GLY A 26 -0.05 6.17 -12.34
N GLN A 27 -0.12 4.84 -12.38
CA GLN A 27 -1.35 4.09 -12.61
C GLN A 27 -2.27 4.19 -11.38
N ARG A 28 -3.58 4.18 -11.61
CA ARG A 28 -4.59 4.11 -10.54
C ARG A 28 -5.27 2.76 -10.61
N GLU A 29 -5.03 1.94 -9.59
CA GLU A 29 -5.61 0.59 -9.49
C GLU A 29 -6.71 0.55 -8.42
N LEU A 30 -7.85 -0.09 -8.73
CA LEU A 30 -8.99 -0.20 -7.82
C LEU A 30 -8.96 -1.53 -7.06
N ILE A 31 -8.94 -1.47 -5.74
CA ILE A 31 -9.12 -2.66 -4.88
C ILE A 31 -10.58 -2.68 -4.38
N ILE A 32 -11.37 -3.65 -4.84
CA ILE A 32 -12.79 -3.82 -4.48
C ILE A 32 -13.06 -5.24 -3.96
N GLY A 33 -14.08 -5.37 -3.11
CA GLY A 33 -14.56 -6.66 -2.59
C GLY A 33 -15.31 -6.50 -1.27
N ASP A 34 -15.91 -7.59 -0.81
CA ASP A 34 -16.79 -7.62 0.37
C ASP A 34 -16.08 -7.31 1.69
N ARG A 35 -16.83 -7.07 2.76
CA ARG A 35 -16.26 -6.81 4.07
C ARG A 35 -15.31 -7.95 4.49
N SER A 36 -14.15 -7.58 5.04
CA SER A 36 -13.15 -8.52 5.58
C SER A 36 -12.44 -9.44 4.56
N THR A 37 -12.40 -9.08 3.27
CA THR A 37 -11.69 -9.86 2.22
C THR A 37 -10.22 -9.50 2.01
N GLY A 38 -9.54 -8.91 3.01
CA GLY A 38 -8.10 -8.61 2.89
C GLY A 38 -7.72 -7.35 2.12
N LYS A 39 -8.68 -6.51 1.67
CA LYS A 39 -8.39 -5.24 0.97
C LYS A 39 -7.36 -4.34 1.67
N THR A 40 -7.46 -4.22 3.00
CA THR A 40 -6.50 -3.43 3.78
C THR A 40 -5.12 -4.09 3.82
N ALA A 41 -5.07 -5.43 3.90
CA ALA A 41 -3.81 -6.16 3.93
C ALA A 41 -3.03 -5.96 2.64
N ILE A 42 -3.69 -6.03 1.47
CA ILE A 42 -3.04 -5.77 0.17
C ILE A 42 -2.31 -4.43 0.16
N GLY A 43 -2.97 -3.37 0.65
CA GLY A 43 -2.36 -2.04 0.72
C GLY A 43 -1.17 -1.98 1.69
N LEU A 44 -1.28 -2.62 2.86
CA LEU A 44 -0.20 -2.64 3.84
C LEU A 44 1.00 -3.46 3.38
N ASP A 45 0.77 -4.65 2.83
CA ASP A 45 1.82 -5.51 2.29
C ASP A 45 2.58 -4.79 1.16
N THR A 46 1.85 -4.07 0.31
CA THR A 46 2.46 -3.23 -0.74
C THR A 46 3.38 -2.16 -0.16
N ILE A 47 2.92 -1.45 0.88
CA ILE A 47 3.72 -0.42 1.57
C ILE A 47 4.96 -1.06 2.22
N ILE A 48 4.78 -2.21 2.88
CA ILE A 48 5.86 -2.93 3.54
C ILE A 48 6.90 -3.41 2.53
N ASN A 49 6.46 -3.89 1.36
CA ASN A 49 7.35 -4.32 0.29
C ASN A 49 8.17 -3.17 -0.32
N GLN A 50 7.75 -1.91 -0.15
CA GLN A 50 8.55 -0.75 -0.59
C GLN A 50 9.65 -0.36 0.41
N LYS A 51 9.80 -1.07 1.54
CA LYS A 51 10.81 -0.74 2.54
C LYS A 51 12.21 -0.74 1.92
N GLY A 52 12.93 0.37 2.08
CA GLY A 52 14.27 0.55 1.52
C GLY A 52 14.28 0.88 0.02
N GLY A 53 13.12 1.02 -0.60
CA GLY A 53 12.97 1.56 -1.96
C GLY A 53 12.90 3.08 -1.99
N ASP A 54 12.59 3.61 -3.16
CA ASP A 54 12.48 5.03 -3.47
C ASP A 54 11.02 5.56 -3.45
N LEU A 55 10.05 4.70 -3.12
CA LEU A 55 8.64 5.08 -3.05
C LEU A 55 8.26 5.60 -1.66
N ILE A 56 7.70 6.81 -1.63
CA ILE A 56 7.05 7.36 -0.44
C ILE A 56 5.62 6.82 -0.38
N CYS A 57 5.30 6.10 0.67
CA CYS A 57 4.00 5.49 0.87
C CYS A 57 3.11 6.32 1.81
N ILE A 58 1.87 6.57 1.40
CA ILE A 58 0.88 7.31 2.20
C ILE A 58 -0.36 6.43 2.37
N TYR A 59 -0.74 6.15 3.62
CA TYR A 59 -1.97 5.44 3.96
C TYR A 59 -3.00 6.40 4.57
N VAL A 60 -4.17 6.51 3.94
CA VAL A 60 -5.25 7.42 4.39
C VAL A 60 -6.43 6.60 4.92
N ALA A 61 -6.63 6.60 6.24
CA ALA A 61 -7.74 5.91 6.88
C ALA A 61 -8.99 6.81 6.94
N ILE A 62 -10.02 6.49 6.16
CA ILE A 62 -11.29 7.25 6.12
C ILE A 62 -12.40 6.43 6.78
N GLY A 63 -13.09 7.03 7.77
CA GLY A 63 -14.23 6.41 8.46
C GLY A 63 -13.91 5.09 9.17
N GLN A 64 -12.64 4.84 9.53
CA GLN A 64 -12.23 3.62 10.21
C GLN A 64 -12.31 3.77 11.73
N LYS A 65 -12.61 2.67 12.42
CA LYS A 65 -12.53 2.62 13.89
C LYS A 65 -11.11 2.89 14.35
N GLN A 66 -10.95 3.66 15.43
CA GLN A 66 -9.64 4.00 16.01
C GLN A 66 -8.78 2.77 16.29
N GLY A 67 -9.35 1.70 16.88
CA GLY A 67 -8.62 0.46 17.15
C GLY A 67 -8.07 -0.21 15.88
N LYS A 68 -8.77 -0.09 14.74
CA LYS A 68 -8.29 -0.60 13.46
C LYS A 68 -7.16 0.26 12.90
N VAL A 69 -7.24 1.58 13.05
CA VAL A 69 -6.14 2.49 12.70
C VAL A 69 -4.91 2.19 13.55
N ALA A 70 -5.07 1.98 14.86
CA ALA A 70 -3.98 1.61 15.76
C ALA A 70 -3.30 0.30 15.35
N GLN A 71 -4.06 -0.72 14.91
CA GLN A 71 -3.50 -1.96 14.38
C GLN A 71 -2.68 -1.75 13.10
N VAL A 72 -3.15 -0.87 12.20
CA VAL A 72 -2.40 -0.49 10.99
C VAL A 72 -1.08 0.18 11.37
N VAL A 73 -1.13 1.19 12.24
CA VAL A 73 0.07 1.90 12.72
C VAL A 73 1.05 0.91 13.36
N GLY A 74 0.59 0.05 14.27
CA GLY A 74 1.44 -0.96 14.91
C GLY A 74 2.06 -1.94 13.92
N SER A 75 1.38 -2.27 12.81
CA SER A 75 1.94 -3.11 11.75
C SER A 75 3.08 -2.40 11.01
N LEU A 76 2.93 -1.10 10.74
CA LEU A 76 3.96 -0.29 10.09
C LEU A 76 5.14 0.01 11.03
N GLU A 77 4.89 0.22 12.33
CA GLU A 77 5.93 0.36 13.36
C GLU A 77 6.75 -0.92 13.50
N ALA A 78 6.09 -2.09 13.58
CA ALA A 78 6.77 -3.38 13.63
C ALA A 78 7.61 -3.65 12.37
N ALA A 79 7.15 -3.17 11.22
CA ALA A 79 7.92 -3.20 9.97
C ALA A 79 9.03 -2.13 9.91
N GLY A 80 9.14 -1.23 10.89
CA GLY A 80 10.13 -0.15 10.91
C GLY A 80 9.91 0.93 9.85
N LEU A 81 8.66 1.13 9.43
CA LEU A 81 8.25 2.10 8.40
C LEU A 81 7.50 3.30 8.98
N TRP A 82 7.10 3.21 10.24
CA TRP A 82 6.46 4.30 10.95
C TRP A 82 7.41 4.86 11.99
N ASN A 83 7.77 6.13 11.82
CA ASN A 83 8.50 6.89 12.82
C ASN A 83 7.52 7.79 13.54
N THR A 84 7.27 7.52 14.81
CA THR A 84 6.53 8.43 15.67
C THR A 84 7.40 9.66 15.91
N PRO A 85 6.92 10.89 15.69
CA PRO A 85 7.61 12.07 16.20
C PRO A 85 7.70 11.92 17.72
N SER A 86 8.92 11.83 18.24
CA SER A 86 9.21 11.89 19.68
C SER A 86 8.83 13.24 20.26
#